data_AF-A0A1Z8TRE2-F1
#
_entry.id   AF-A0A1Z8TRE2-F1
#
_cell.length_a   1.000
_cell.length_b   1.000
_cell.length_c   1.000
_cell.angle_alpha   90.00
_cell.angle_beta   90.00
_cell.angle_gamma   90.00
#
_symmetry.space_group_name_H-M   'P 1'
#
loop_
_entity.id
_entity.type
_entity.pdbx_description
1 polymer ?
#
loop_
_entity_poly.entity_id
_entity_poly.type
_entity_poly.pdbx_seq_one_letter_code
_entity_poly.pdbx_strand_id
1 'polypeptide(L)'
;MIPNNTTQIAEPEFFNREISWLAFNERVLDQAFSEKYPLLERTRFLSFVSSNLDQFYEIRVAGLMQKVDAGITRKSLDGSQPRELLDEVRHRAHNMAQREYQCWR
;
A
#
# COMPACT_ATOMS: atom_id res chain seq x y z
N MET A 1 -34.12 14.42 -30.49
CA MET A 1 -33.37 14.69 -29.23
C MET A 1 -33.11 13.36 -28.55
N ILE A 2 -31.88 12.86 -28.61
CA ILE A 2 -31.46 11.65 -27.88
C ILE A 2 -30.81 12.14 -26.58
N PRO A 3 -31.23 11.69 -25.39
CA PRO A 3 -30.56 12.08 -24.17
C PRO A 3 -29.15 11.47 -24.16
N ASN A 4 -28.14 12.34 -24.07
CA ASN A 4 -26.77 11.94 -23.77
C ASN A 4 -26.77 11.29 -22.38
N ASN A 5 -26.70 9.96 -22.36
CA ASN A 5 -26.42 9.22 -21.14
C ASN A 5 -24.93 9.40 -20.84
N THR A 6 -24.58 10.53 -20.22
CA THR A 6 -23.28 10.69 -19.57
C THR A 6 -23.18 9.57 -18.56
N THR A 7 -22.40 8.52 -18.89
CA THR A 7 -22.05 7.47 -17.94
C THR A 7 -21.42 8.17 -16.74
N GLN A 8 -22.20 8.36 -15.68
CA GLN A 8 -21.68 8.75 -14.38
C GLN A 8 -20.68 7.65 -14.03
N ILE A 9 -19.38 7.96 -14.09
CA ILE A 9 -18.36 7.08 -13.57
C ILE A 9 -18.60 7.07 -12.08
N ALA A 10 -19.27 6.02 -11.58
CA ALA A 10 -19.48 5.86 -10.16
C ALA A 10 -18.10 5.83 -9.49
N GLU A 11 -17.89 6.73 -8.53
CA GLU A 11 -16.71 6.73 -7.68
C GLU A 11 -16.56 5.34 -7.05
N PRO A 12 -15.35 4.78 -6.98
CA PRO A 12 -15.13 3.48 -6.36
C PRO A 12 -15.62 3.49 -4.91
N GLU A 13 -16.57 2.62 -4.60
CA GLU A 13 -17.23 2.56 -3.29
C GLU A 13 -16.32 1.97 -2.19
N PHE A 14 -15.23 1.30 -2.59
CA PHE A 14 -14.36 0.56 -1.69
C PHE A 14 -12.90 1.00 -1.82
N PHE A 15 -12.19 1.01 -0.70
CA PHE A 15 -10.74 1.18 -0.69
C PHE A 15 -10.02 -0.12 -1.05
N ASN A 16 -8.93 0.01 -1.80
CA ASN A 16 -8.07 -1.11 -2.10
C ASN A 16 -7.43 -1.67 -0.81
N ARG A 17 -7.43 -2.99 -0.67
CA ARG A 17 -6.96 -3.67 0.53
C ARG A 17 -5.44 -3.53 0.72
N GLU A 18 -4.69 -3.64 -0.35
CA GLU A 18 -3.22 -3.58 -0.38
C GLU A 18 -2.75 -2.16 -0.06
N ILE A 19 -3.42 -1.15 -0.62
CA ILE A 19 -3.16 0.26 -0.30
C ILE A 19 -3.52 0.57 1.15
N SER A 20 -4.66 0.06 1.63
CA SER A 20 -5.07 0.23 3.02
C SER A 20 -4.08 -0.43 4.01
N TRP A 21 -3.49 -1.56 3.63
CA TRP A 21 -2.47 -2.23 4.41
C TRP A 21 -1.18 -1.39 4.50
N LEU A 22 -0.74 -0.78 3.39
CA LEU A 22 0.41 0.12 3.39
C LEU A 22 0.13 1.38 4.22
N ALA A 23 -1.06 1.98 4.08
CA ALA A 23 -1.46 3.14 4.88
C ALA A 23 -1.56 2.85 6.39
N PHE A 24 -1.87 1.61 6.78
CA PHE A 24 -1.76 1.18 8.16
C PHE A 24 -0.30 1.16 8.62
N ASN A 25 0.60 0.56 7.85
CA ASN A 25 2.02 0.49 8.21
C ASN A 25 2.70 1.86 8.25
N GLU A 26 2.32 2.79 7.37
CA GLU A 26 2.77 4.19 7.47
C GLU A 26 2.43 4.81 8.83
N ARG A 27 1.23 4.55 9.38
CA ARG A 27 0.85 5.04 10.72
C ARG A 27 1.64 4.40 11.85
N VAL A 28 2.09 3.15 11.67
CA VAL A 28 3.00 2.47 12.61
C VAL A 28 4.40 3.10 12.51
N LEU A 29 4.87 3.37 11.29
CA LEU A 29 6.14 4.06 11.05
C LEU A 29 6.15 5.46 11.66
N ASP A 30 5.03 6.19 11.57
CA ASP A 30 4.90 7.51 12.23
C ASP A 30 5.13 7.44 13.75
N GLN A 31 4.88 6.29 14.40
CA GLN A 31 5.21 6.13 15.83
C GLN A 31 6.72 6.05 16.07
N ALA A 32 7.50 5.52 15.14
CA ALA A 32 8.96 5.50 15.24
C ALA A 32 9.58 6.90 15.16
N PHE A 33 8.93 7.84 14.48
CA PHE A 33 9.35 9.25 14.41
C PHE A 33 8.92 10.07 15.64
N SER A 34 8.03 9.55 16.49
CA SER A 34 7.44 10.33 17.57
C SER A 34 8.34 10.43 18.79
N GLU A 35 8.79 11.66 19.11
CA GLU A 35 9.61 11.95 20.30
C GLU A 35 8.89 11.71 21.64
N LYS A 36 7.57 11.48 21.61
CA LYS A 36 6.80 11.09 22.81
C LYS A 36 7.20 9.70 23.33
N TYR A 37 7.85 8.87 22.51
CA TYR A 37 8.31 7.55 22.88
C TYR A 37 9.82 7.53 23.16
N PRO A 38 10.27 6.79 24.20
CA PRO A 38 11.69 6.53 24.39
C PRO A 38 12.33 5.86 23.17
N LEU A 39 13.64 6.07 22.99
CA LEU A 39 14.39 5.60 21.81
C LEU A 39 14.22 4.08 21.55
N LEU A 40 14.19 3.27 22.60
CA LEU A 40 14.01 1.83 22.47
C LEU A 40 12.63 1.46 21.89
N GLU A 41 11.56 2.14 22.31
CA GLU A 41 10.21 1.90 21.77
C GLU A 41 10.10 2.37 20.31
N ARG A 42 10.75 3.48 19.96
CA ARG A 42 10.85 3.94 18.56
C ARG A 42 11.55 2.90 17.67
N THR A 43 12.63 2.30 18.18
CA THR A 43 13.35 1.21 17.49
C THR A 43 12.48 -0.04 17.34
N ARG A 44 11.68 -0.36 18.35
CA ARG A 44 10.70 -1.47 18.27
C ARG A 44 9.67 -1.21 17.18
N PHE A 45 9.12 0.00 17.07
CA PHE A 45 8.22 0.35 15.97
C PHE A 45 8.89 0.14 14.60
N LEU A 46 10.14 0.58 14.41
CA LEU A 46 10.88 0.32 13.16
C LEU A 46 10.95 -1.18 12.86
N SER A 47 11.32 -2.00 13.84
CA SER A 47 11.40 -3.46 13.65
C SER A 47 10.05 -4.08 13.23
N PHE A 48 8.95 -3.56 13.77
CA PHE A 48 7.61 -4.02 13.38
C PHE A 48 7.26 -3.63 11.95
N VAL A 49 7.57 -2.41 11.52
CA VAL A 49 7.30 -1.97 10.14
C VAL A 49 8.11 -2.82 9.16
N SER A 50 9.41 -3.03 9.41
CA SER A 50 10.26 -3.82 8.51
C SER A 50 9.76 -5.28 8.40
N SER A 51 9.46 -5.94 9.53
CA SER A 51 8.90 -7.31 9.51
C SER A 51 7.54 -7.40 8.81
N ASN A 52 6.68 -6.40 9.01
CA ASN A 52 5.40 -6.33 8.31
C ASN A 52 5.61 -6.18 6.80
N LEU A 53 6.55 -5.33 6.38
CA LEU A 53 6.83 -5.06 4.97
C LEU A 53 7.34 -6.32 4.28
N ASP A 54 8.23 -7.09 4.92
CA ASP A 54 8.69 -8.39 4.41
C ASP A 54 7.52 -9.34 4.17
N GLN A 55 6.65 -9.53 5.17
CA GLN A 55 5.46 -10.39 5.04
C GLN A 55 4.51 -9.90 3.93
N PHE A 56 4.37 -8.58 3.77
CA PHE A 56 3.55 -8.00 2.72
C PHE A 56 4.11 -8.31 1.32
N TYR A 57 5.43 -8.28 1.15
CA TYR A 57 6.05 -8.68 -0.11
C TYR A 57 5.87 -10.17 -0.40
N GLU A 58 6.16 -11.01 0.58
CA GLU A 58 6.07 -12.47 0.45
C GLU A 58 4.67 -12.96 0.10
N ILE A 59 3.63 -12.32 0.65
CA ILE A 59 2.24 -12.79 0.49
C ILE A 59 1.50 -11.94 -0.53
N ARG A 60 1.46 -10.61 -0.35
CA ARG A 60 0.56 -9.71 -1.09
C ARG A 60 1.14 -9.31 -2.42
N VAL A 61 2.40 -8.87 -2.46
CA VAL A 61 3.05 -8.46 -3.70
C VAL A 61 3.25 -9.67 -4.61
N ALA A 62 3.68 -10.81 -4.06
CA ALA A 62 3.78 -12.06 -4.82
C ALA A 62 2.44 -12.46 -5.47
N GLY A 63 1.34 -12.44 -4.71
CA GLY A 63 0.01 -12.74 -5.26
C GLY A 63 -0.45 -11.73 -6.31
N LEU A 64 -0.08 -10.46 -6.19
CA LEU A 64 -0.39 -9.44 -7.17
C LEU A 64 0.44 -9.59 -8.46
N MET A 65 1.72 -9.95 -8.34
CA MET A 65 2.59 -10.29 -9.47
C MET A 65 2.03 -11.48 -10.24
N GLN A 66 1.60 -12.55 -9.55
CA GLN A 66 0.97 -13.71 -10.20
C GLN A 66 -0.28 -13.33 -11.03
N LYS A 67 -1.10 -12.39 -10.55
CA LYS A 67 -2.26 -11.88 -11.32
C LYS A 67 -1.83 -11.15 -12.57
N VAL A 68 -0.78 -10.32 -12.47
CA VAL A 68 -0.23 -9.56 -13.61
C VAL A 68 0.39 -10.52 -14.63
N ASP A 69 1.18 -11.49 -14.19
CA ASP A 69 1.84 -12.48 -15.05
C ASP A 69 0.82 -13.40 -15.74
N ALA A 70 -0.28 -13.71 -15.09
CA ALA A 70 -1.42 -14.44 -15.67
C ALA A 70 -2.27 -13.57 -16.63
N GLY A 71 -1.92 -12.29 -16.84
CA GLY A 71 -2.64 -11.39 -17.74
C GLY A 71 -4.03 -10.99 -17.25
N ILE A 72 -4.29 -11.05 -15.95
CA ILE A 72 -5.60 -10.67 -15.39
C ILE A 72 -5.78 -9.16 -15.52
N THR A 73 -6.83 -8.75 -16.23
CA THR A 73 -7.21 -7.33 -16.42
C THR A 73 -8.48 -6.95 -15.66
N ARG A 74 -9.13 -7.91 -14.99
CA ARG A 74 -10.33 -7.65 -14.20
C ARG A 74 -10.01 -6.64 -13.08
N LYS A 75 -10.74 -5.52 -13.09
CA LYS A 75 -10.63 -4.48 -12.08
C LYS A 75 -11.06 -4.97 -10.70
N SER A 76 -10.36 -4.47 -9.68
CA SER A 76 -10.73 -4.62 -8.27
C SER A 76 -11.95 -3.76 -7.93
N LEU A 77 -12.50 -3.91 -6.73
CA LEU A 77 -13.67 -3.17 -6.24
C LEU A 77 -13.42 -1.66 -6.18
N ASP A 78 -12.15 -1.26 -6.02
CA ASP A 78 -11.69 0.12 -6.07
C ASP A 78 -11.45 0.65 -7.50
N GLY A 79 -11.75 -0.16 -8.53
CA GLY A 79 -11.63 0.23 -9.94
C GLY A 79 -10.23 0.13 -10.55
N SER A 80 -9.20 -0.22 -9.77
CA SER A 80 -7.83 -0.42 -10.25
C SER A 80 -7.63 -1.75 -10.99
N GLN A 81 -6.80 -1.74 -12.03
CA GLN A 81 -6.30 -2.97 -12.66
C GLN A 81 -5.12 -3.55 -11.86
N PRO A 82 -4.87 -4.88 -11.89
CA PRO A 82 -3.78 -5.49 -11.14
C PRO A 82 -2.40 -4.87 -11.40
N ARG A 83 -2.10 -4.47 -12.64
CA ARG A 83 -0.84 -3.82 -13.00
C ARG A 83 -0.71 -2.43 -12.41
N GLU A 84 -1.76 -1.61 -12.53
CA GLU A 84 -1.83 -0.27 -11.94
C GLU A 84 -1.66 -0.34 -10.42
N LEU A 85 -2.34 -1.30 -9.78
CA LEU A 85 -2.22 -1.54 -8.35
C LEU A 85 -0.80 -1.98 -7.96
N LEU A 86 -0.16 -2.84 -8.76
CA LEU A 86 1.19 -3.31 -8.47
C LEU A 86 2.21 -2.18 -8.53
N ASP A 87 2.08 -1.29 -9.50
CA ASP A 87 2.95 -0.13 -9.65
C ASP A 87 2.75 0.86 -8.50
N GLU A 88 1.51 1.13 -8.09
CA GLU A 88 1.20 1.98 -6.93
C GLU A 88 1.71 1.38 -5.61
N VAL A 89 1.52 0.07 -5.42
CA VAL A 89 2.03 -0.66 -4.24
C VAL A 89 3.55 -0.56 -4.16
N ARG A 90 4.25 -0.76 -5.28
CA ARG A 90 5.71 -0.64 -5.35
C ARG A 90 6.18 0.77 -5.03
N HIS A 91 5.50 1.78 -5.57
CA HIS A 91 5.84 3.18 -5.31
C HIS A 91 5.73 3.52 -3.82
N ARG A 92 4.59 3.18 -3.18
CA ARG A 92 4.37 3.43 -1.76
C ARG A 92 5.31 2.64 -0.85
N ALA A 93 5.50 1.36 -1.13
CA ALA A 93 6.42 0.53 -0.35
C ALA A 93 7.87 1.04 -0.44
N HIS A 94 8.30 1.50 -1.63
CA HIS A 94 9.61 2.12 -1.78
C HIS A 94 9.74 3.39 -0.95
N ASN A 95 8.74 4.28 -0.98
CA ASN A 95 8.74 5.50 -0.17
C ASN A 95 8.79 5.18 1.34
N MET A 96 8.03 4.18 1.80
CA MET A 96 8.03 3.73 3.19
C MET A 96 9.42 3.23 3.62
N ALA A 97 10.07 2.41 2.79
CA ALA A 97 11.43 1.93 3.04
C ALA A 97 12.43 3.10 3.11
N GLN A 98 12.31 4.12 2.25
CA GLN A 98 13.14 5.32 2.33
C GLN A 98 12.94 6.07 3.65
N ARG A 99 11.68 6.18 4.12
CA ARG A 99 11.36 6.79 5.42
C ARG A 99 11.94 5.98 6.58
N GLU A 100 11.89 4.65 6.55
CA GLU A 100 12.56 3.80 7.56
C GLU A 100 14.06 4.11 7.65
N TYR A 101 14.76 4.19 6.52
CA TYR A 101 16.19 4.54 6.48
C TYR A 101 16.48 5.96 6.96
N GLN A 102 15.55 6.90 6.81
CA GLN A 102 15.67 8.25 7.36
C GLN A 102 15.50 8.26 8.88
N CYS A 103 14.60 7.45 9.43
CA CYS A 103 14.41 7.35 10.88
C CYS A 103 15.60 6.72 11.60
N TRP A 104 16.33 5.82 10.90
CA TRP A 104 17.53 5.15 11.42
C TRP A 104 18.76 6.05 11.50
N ARG A 105 18.83 7.09 10.66
CA ARG A 105 19.95 8.04 10.62
C ARG A 105 19.80 9.13 11.68
#